data_AF-A0A954KDX6-F1
#
_entry.id   AF-A0A954KDX6-F1
#
_cell.length_a   1.000
_cell.length_b   1.000
_cell.length_c   1.000
_cell.angle_alpha   90.00
_cell.angle_beta   90.00
_cell.angle_gamma   90.00
#
_symmetry.space_group_name_H-M   'P 1'
#
loop_
_entity.id
_entity.type
_entity.pdbx_description
1 polymer ?
#
loop_
_entity_poly.entity_id
_entity_poly.type
_entity_poly.pdbx_seq_one_letter_code
_entity_poly.pdbx_strand_id
1 'polypeptide(L)'
;GIPVPAEIIERAKQYIADCTTEDGGVQYSIMRQGGPRPPITAAALAAMFNSGEYEGKNVKLMLDFCEKNIWPGGGGMQSTFGHWHYAHYYYAQVMYRLDDDKWKRYSREINDNIIRKQSADGSWQEGHVGPVYTTAMNATILQLDKGYLPIFQR
;
A
#
# COMPACT_ATOMS: atom_id res chain seq x y z
N GLY A 1 -12.48 3.28 19.91
CA GLY A 1 -12.37 2.25 18.85
C GLY A 1 -13.44 1.19 19.07
N ILE A 2 -13.55 0.23 18.13
CA ILE A 2 -14.43 -0.94 18.28
C ILE A 2 -13.58 -2.08 18.86
N PRO A 3 -13.94 -2.69 20.00
CA PRO A 3 -13.18 -3.80 20.56
C PRO A 3 -13.26 -5.03 19.66
N VAL A 4 -12.11 -5.63 19.36
CA VAL A 4 -11.99 -6.86 18.57
C VAL A 4 -11.16 -7.86 19.38
N PRO A 5 -11.61 -9.12 19.57
CA PRO A 5 -10.83 -10.13 20.28
C PRO A 5 -9.50 -10.43 19.59
N ALA A 6 -8.43 -10.61 20.38
CA ALA A 6 -7.08 -10.87 19.85
C ALA A 6 -7.01 -12.10 18.94
N GLU A 7 -7.76 -13.16 19.26
CA GLU A 7 -7.85 -14.38 18.45
C GLU A 7 -8.32 -14.12 17.01
N ILE A 8 -9.15 -13.09 16.79
CA ILE A 8 -9.64 -12.74 15.45
C ILE A 8 -8.53 -12.05 14.65
N ILE A 9 -7.71 -11.23 15.31
CA ILE A 9 -6.55 -10.57 14.70
C ILE A 9 -5.53 -11.63 14.28
N GLU A 10 -5.24 -12.60 15.14
CA GLU A 10 -4.30 -13.69 14.83
C GLU A 10 -4.78 -14.56 13.66
N ARG A 11 -6.08 -14.86 13.60
CA ARG A 11 -6.67 -15.56 12.45
C ARG A 11 -6.57 -14.76 11.15
N ALA A 12 -6.72 -13.43 11.21
CA ALA A 12 -6.57 -12.57 10.04
C ALA A 12 -5.11 -12.54 9.53
N LYS A 13 -4.13 -12.47 10.45
CA LYS A 13 -2.70 -12.59 10.12
C LYS A 13 -2.38 -13.92 9.46
N GLN A 14 -2.91 -15.03 10.01
CA GLN A 14 -2.72 -16.36 9.43
C GLN A 14 -3.33 -16.46 8.03
N TYR A 15 -4.53 -15.89 7.82
CA TYR A 15 -5.15 -15.89 6.50
C TYR A 15 -4.29 -15.16 5.44
N ILE A 16 -3.68 -14.03 5.81
CA ILE A 16 -2.74 -13.31 4.93
C ILE A 16 -1.52 -14.18 4.65
N ALA A 17 -0.96 -14.84 5.67
CA ALA A 17 0.15 -15.76 5.52
C ALA A 17 -0.16 -16.90 4.54
N ASP A 18 -1.33 -17.51 4.66
CA ASP A 18 -1.77 -18.59 3.77
C ASP A 18 -2.03 -18.12 2.33
N CYS A 19 -2.32 -16.83 2.13
CA CYS A 19 -2.46 -16.20 0.81
C CYS A 19 -1.12 -15.69 0.23
N THR A 20 -0.03 -15.74 0.99
CA THR A 20 1.28 -15.23 0.58
C THR A 20 2.04 -16.29 -0.20
N THR A 21 2.40 -15.99 -1.44
CA THR A 21 3.19 -16.87 -2.31
C THR A 21 4.67 -16.86 -1.94
N GLU A 22 5.43 -17.83 -2.45
CA GLU A 22 6.87 -17.95 -2.16
C GLU A 22 7.69 -16.72 -2.59
N ASP A 23 7.23 -16.00 -3.61
CA ASP A 23 7.83 -14.75 -4.09
C ASP A 23 7.40 -13.51 -3.27
N GLY A 24 6.56 -13.69 -2.25
CA GLY A 24 6.13 -12.64 -1.32
C GLY A 24 4.88 -11.87 -1.73
N GLY A 25 4.32 -12.15 -2.90
CA GLY A 25 3.07 -11.55 -3.31
C GLY A 25 1.86 -12.17 -2.61
N VAL A 26 0.75 -11.43 -2.54
CA VAL A 26 -0.49 -11.92 -1.92
C VAL A 26 -1.56 -12.16 -2.99
N GLN A 27 -2.17 -13.35 -2.93
CA GLN A 27 -3.28 -13.76 -3.78
C GLN A 27 -4.61 -13.19 -3.28
N TYR A 28 -5.62 -13.16 -4.15
CA TYR A 28 -6.95 -12.66 -3.78
C TYR A 28 -7.66 -13.51 -2.72
N SER A 29 -7.49 -14.83 -2.79
CA SER A 29 -7.97 -15.75 -1.77
C SER A 29 -7.24 -17.09 -1.85
N ILE A 30 -7.18 -17.81 -0.72
CA ILE A 30 -6.58 -19.16 -0.61
C ILE A 30 -7.18 -20.13 -1.65
N MET A 31 -8.48 -20.01 -1.95
CA MET A 31 -9.19 -20.92 -2.87
C MET A 31 -9.02 -20.57 -4.35
N ARG A 32 -8.63 -19.34 -4.70
CA ARG A 32 -8.46 -18.92 -6.09
C ARG A 32 -6.98 -18.89 -6.45
N GLN A 33 -6.54 -19.88 -7.22
CA GLN A 33 -5.18 -19.99 -7.77
C GLN A 33 -4.92 -18.95 -8.90
N GLY A 34 -5.02 -17.66 -8.56
CA GLY A 34 -4.48 -16.58 -9.40
C GLY A 34 -3.05 -16.23 -9.01
N GLY A 35 -2.32 -15.53 -9.87
CA GLY A 35 -1.01 -14.98 -9.51
C GLY A 35 -1.11 -13.91 -8.40
N PRO A 36 0.01 -13.60 -7.74
CA PRO A 36 0.07 -12.53 -6.75
C PRO A 36 -0.31 -11.19 -7.37
N ARG A 37 -0.93 -10.31 -6.55
CA ARG A 37 -1.38 -8.99 -7.02
C ARG A 37 -0.70 -7.89 -6.21
N PRO A 38 0.09 -7.00 -6.84
CA PRO A 38 0.74 -5.90 -6.12
C PRO A 38 -0.23 -5.03 -5.29
N PRO A 39 -1.41 -4.62 -5.79
CA PRO A 39 -2.36 -3.85 -4.98
C PRO A 39 -2.86 -4.59 -3.72
N ILE A 40 -3.08 -5.90 -3.81
CA ILE A 40 -3.51 -6.72 -2.67
C ILE A 40 -2.36 -6.90 -1.68
N THR A 41 -1.15 -7.10 -2.19
CA THR A 41 0.07 -7.25 -1.38
C THR A 41 0.32 -5.98 -0.55
N ALA A 42 0.19 -4.79 -1.14
CA ALA A 42 0.32 -3.53 -0.41
C ALA A 42 -0.73 -3.38 0.70
N ALA A 43 -1.99 -3.73 0.41
CA ALA A 43 -3.06 -3.67 1.42
C ALA A 43 -2.86 -4.68 2.55
N ALA A 44 -2.44 -5.91 2.24
CA ALA A 44 -2.10 -6.94 3.22
C ALA A 44 -0.94 -6.49 4.11
N LEU A 45 0.12 -5.93 3.50
CA LEU A 45 1.27 -5.41 4.23
C LEU A 45 0.89 -4.27 5.19
N ALA A 46 0.04 -3.34 4.75
CA ALA A 46 -0.51 -2.30 5.62
C ALA A 46 -1.35 -2.89 6.77
N ALA A 47 -2.14 -3.94 6.51
CA ALA A 47 -2.90 -4.62 7.57
C ALA A 47 -1.97 -5.27 8.61
N MET A 48 -0.88 -5.91 8.17
CA MET A 48 0.13 -6.50 9.07
C MET A 48 0.76 -5.43 9.98
N PHE A 49 1.19 -4.29 9.41
CA PHE A 49 1.75 -3.16 10.16
C PHE A 49 0.76 -2.60 11.19
N ASN A 50 -0.51 -2.52 10.83
CA ASN A 50 -1.57 -2.06 11.73
C ASN A 50 -1.90 -3.05 12.85
N SER A 51 -1.61 -4.34 12.64
CA SER A 51 -1.74 -5.37 13.65
C SER A 51 -0.52 -5.50 14.58
N GLY A 52 0.49 -4.65 14.40
CA GLY A 52 1.74 -4.66 15.18
C GLY A 52 2.80 -5.63 14.67
N GLU A 53 2.60 -6.25 13.50
CA GLU A 53 3.53 -7.20 12.90
C GLU A 53 4.40 -6.50 11.85
N TYR A 54 5.66 -6.22 12.21
CA TYR A 54 6.59 -5.42 11.40
C TYR A 54 7.77 -6.25 10.83
N GLU A 55 8.12 -7.37 11.45
CA GLU A 55 9.41 -8.05 11.20
C GLU A 55 9.28 -9.52 10.76
N GLY A 56 8.08 -10.08 10.77
CA GLY A 56 7.82 -11.45 10.36
C GLY A 56 8.32 -11.79 8.95
N LYS A 57 8.62 -13.07 8.72
CA LYS A 57 9.12 -13.57 7.42
C LYS A 57 8.24 -13.12 6.24
N ASN A 58 6.93 -13.26 6.37
CA ASN A 58 5.99 -12.86 5.31
C ASN A 58 5.96 -11.34 5.10
N VAL A 59 6.15 -10.55 6.16
CA VAL A 59 6.24 -9.08 6.05
C VAL A 59 7.44 -8.67 5.22
N LYS A 60 8.61 -9.29 5.46
CA LYS A 60 9.83 -9.05 4.67
C LYS A 60 9.63 -9.44 3.20
N LEU A 61 9.04 -10.61 2.95
CA LEU A 61 8.74 -11.05 1.58
C LEU A 61 7.76 -10.10 0.87
N MET A 62 6.70 -9.66 1.54
CA MET A 62 5.75 -8.68 0.99
C MET A 62 6.39 -7.32 0.74
N LEU A 63 7.30 -6.87 1.62
CA LEU A 63 8.08 -5.64 1.42
C LEU A 63 8.91 -5.71 0.15
N ASP A 64 9.69 -6.78 -0.03
CA ASP A 64 10.53 -6.99 -1.21
C ASP A 64 9.69 -7.08 -2.49
N PHE A 65 8.55 -7.79 -2.42
CA PHE A 65 7.62 -7.88 -3.54
C PHE A 65 7.05 -6.50 -3.90
N CYS A 66 6.60 -5.71 -2.93
CA CYS A 66 6.08 -4.37 -3.17
C CYS A 66 7.18 -3.41 -3.67
N GLU A 67 8.41 -3.49 -3.15
CA GLU A 67 9.53 -2.67 -3.61
C GLU A 67 9.86 -2.97 -5.08
N LYS A 68 9.83 -4.24 -5.48
CA LYS A 68 10.03 -4.64 -6.89
C LYS A 68 8.88 -4.23 -7.82
N ASN A 69 7.63 -4.34 -7.36
CA ASN A 69 6.45 -4.27 -8.24
C ASN A 69 5.62 -2.99 -8.09
N ILE A 70 5.84 -2.16 -7.07
CA ILE A 70 5.02 -0.96 -6.80
C ILE A 70 5.87 0.30 -6.75
N TRP A 71 7.18 0.20 -6.53
CA TRP A 71 8.02 1.39 -6.36
C TRP A 71 7.82 2.41 -7.51
N PRO A 72 7.62 3.72 -7.21
CA PRO A 72 7.18 4.70 -8.22
C PRO A 72 8.18 4.87 -9.38
N GLY A 73 9.49 4.78 -9.11
CA GLY A 73 10.54 4.78 -10.13
C GLY A 73 10.90 3.41 -10.71
N GLY A 74 10.28 2.34 -10.23
CA GLY A 74 10.76 0.96 -10.39
C GLY A 74 10.03 0.15 -11.46
N GLY A 75 9.48 0.74 -12.52
CA GLY A 75 8.87 0.02 -13.67
C GLY A 75 7.73 -0.98 -13.36
N GLY A 76 7.40 -1.22 -12.09
CA GLY A 76 6.71 -2.41 -11.61
C GLY A 76 5.18 -2.35 -11.70
N MET A 77 4.62 -1.14 -11.79
CA MET A 77 3.19 -0.95 -12.00
C MET A 77 2.98 0.01 -13.16
N GLN A 78 2.85 -0.53 -14.38
CA GLN A 78 2.26 0.22 -15.47
C GLN A 78 0.82 0.61 -15.09
N SER A 79 0.40 1.83 -15.42
CA SER A 79 -0.95 2.38 -15.18
C SER A 79 -2.11 1.44 -15.60
N THR A 80 -1.80 0.42 -16.39
CA THR A 80 -2.68 -0.58 -17.00
C THR A 80 -3.41 -1.49 -16.00
N PHE A 81 -2.93 -1.69 -14.76
CA PHE A 81 -3.58 -2.59 -13.79
C PHE A 81 -4.78 -1.98 -13.04
N GLY A 82 -5.21 -0.76 -13.35
CA GLY A 82 -6.43 -0.14 -12.80
C GLY A 82 -6.40 0.20 -11.30
N HIS A 83 -5.38 -0.23 -10.57
CA HIS A 83 -5.29 -0.11 -9.11
C HIS A 83 -4.01 0.60 -8.64
N TRP A 84 -3.39 1.42 -9.48
CA TRP A 84 -2.17 2.16 -9.15
C TRP A 84 -2.37 3.04 -7.90
N HIS A 85 -3.42 3.86 -7.88
CA HIS A 85 -3.74 4.73 -6.73
C HIS A 85 -4.05 3.92 -5.47
N TYR A 86 -4.79 2.81 -5.61
CA TYR A 86 -5.09 1.91 -4.49
C TYR A 86 -3.80 1.31 -3.89
N ALA A 87 -2.90 0.81 -4.74
CA ALA A 87 -1.66 0.20 -4.29
C ALA A 87 -0.77 1.21 -3.57
N HIS A 88 -0.56 2.38 -4.16
CA HIS A 88 0.26 3.42 -3.55
C HIS A 88 -0.38 4.02 -2.29
N TYR A 89 -1.71 4.06 -2.19
CA TYR A 89 -2.38 4.50 -0.97
C TYR A 89 -2.00 3.64 0.23
N TYR A 90 -2.00 2.31 0.09
CA TYR A 90 -1.57 1.42 1.18
C TYR A 90 -0.06 1.38 1.34
N TYR A 91 0.67 1.28 0.23
CA TYR A 91 2.12 1.14 0.28
C TYR A 91 2.80 2.39 0.87
N ALA A 92 2.28 3.58 0.60
CA ALA A 92 2.78 4.83 1.19
C ALA A 92 2.67 4.84 2.72
N GLN A 93 1.60 4.26 3.29
CA GLN A 93 1.44 4.16 4.74
C GLN A 93 2.51 3.27 5.36
N VAL A 94 2.84 2.16 4.69
CA VAL A 94 3.92 1.26 5.11
C VAL A 94 5.27 1.97 5.01
N MET A 95 5.57 2.59 3.87
CA MET A 95 6.82 3.34 3.67
C MET A 95 7.00 4.45 4.68
N TYR A 96 5.92 5.14 5.06
CA TYR A 96 5.95 6.19 6.07
C TYR A 96 6.33 5.65 7.46
N ARG A 97 5.97 4.41 7.78
CA ARG A 97 6.31 3.75 9.05
C ARG A 97 7.70 3.14 9.08
N LEU A 98 8.33 2.92 7.93
CA LEU A 98 9.71 2.42 7.84
C LEU A 98 10.73 3.51 8.20
N ASP A 99 12.01 3.22 7.97
CA ASP A 99 13.11 4.14 8.18
C ASP A 99 12.96 5.44 7.37
N ASP A 100 13.54 6.52 7.90
CA ASP A 100 13.42 7.87 7.34
C ASP A 100 13.97 7.98 5.92
N ASP A 101 14.99 7.20 5.57
CA ASP A 101 15.67 7.32 4.28
C ASP A 101 14.84 6.66 3.18
N LYS A 102 14.27 5.48 3.44
CA LYS A 102 13.28 4.87 2.54
C LYS A 102 12.07 5.78 2.36
N TRP A 103 11.52 6.35 3.43
CA TRP A 103 10.39 7.28 3.32
C TRP A 103 10.72 8.50 2.47
N LYS A 104 11.84 9.20 2.74
CA LYS A 104 12.23 10.40 1.99
C LYS A 104 12.36 10.12 0.49
N ARG A 105 12.98 8.99 0.14
CA ARG A 105 13.14 8.60 -1.27
C ARG A 105 11.79 8.28 -1.91
N TYR A 106 11.00 7.43 -1.27
CA TYR A 106 9.69 7.04 -1.77
C TYR A 106 8.76 8.25 -1.93
N SER A 107 8.65 9.08 -0.89
CA SER A 107 7.79 10.27 -0.82
C SER A 107 8.13 11.25 -1.95
N ARG A 108 9.41 11.54 -2.18
CA ARG A 108 9.83 12.41 -3.30
C ARG A 108 9.36 11.85 -4.64
N GLU A 109 9.63 10.57 -4.91
CA GLU A 109 9.32 9.96 -6.21
C GLU A 109 7.80 9.82 -6.45
N ILE A 110 7.01 9.48 -5.42
CA ILE A 110 5.56 9.40 -5.55
C ILE A 110 4.90 10.78 -5.67
N ASN A 111 5.39 11.78 -4.92
CA ASN A 111 4.86 13.14 -4.98
C ASN A 111 5.11 13.76 -6.36
N ASP A 112 6.30 13.58 -6.93
CA ASP A 112 6.61 14.04 -8.29
C ASP A 112 5.66 13.41 -9.33
N ASN A 113 5.36 12.12 -9.21
CA ASN A 113 4.41 11.43 -10.09
C ASN A 113 2.98 11.96 -9.94
N ILE A 114 2.54 12.22 -8.71
CA ILE A 114 1.20 12.73 -8.41
C ILE A 114 1.06 14.17 -8.92
N ILE A 115 1.93 15.09 -8.50
CA ILE A 115 1.80 16.53 -8.79
C ILE A 115 1.84 16.84 -10.28
N ARG A 116 2.66 16.13 -11.07
CA ARG A 116 2.74 16.34 -12.53
C ARG A 116 1.42 16.09 -13.27
N LYS A 117 0.48 15.38 -12.65
CA LYS A 117 -0.79 14.97 -13.26
C LYS A 117 -2.00 15.68 -12.65
N GLN A 118 -1.77 16.62 -11.75
CA GLN A 118 -2.84 17.41 -11.15
C GLN A 118 -3.47 18.34 -12.19
N SER A 119 -4.80 18.34 -12.26
CA SER A 119 -5.56 19.28 -13.09
C SER A 119 -5.60 20.67 -12.46
N ALA A 120 -5.94 21.69 -13.25
CA ALA A 120 -6.02 23.08 -12.79
C ALA A 120 -7.05 23.31 -11.67
N ASP A 121 -8.09 22.48 -11.59
CA ASP A 121 -9.09 22.49 -10.51
C ASP A 121 -8.63 21.74 -9.24
N GLY A 122 -7.40 21.24 -9.23
CA GLY A 122 -6.80 20.49 -8.14
C GLY A 122 -7.09 18.99 -8.15
N SER A 123 -7.91 18.49 -9.08
CA SER A 123 -8.31 17.09 -9.17
C SER A 123 -7.34 16.21 -9.97
N TRP A 124 -7.47 14.90 -9.83
CA TRP A 124 -6.82 13.91 -10.71
C TRP A 124 -7.86 13.12 -11.48
N GLN A 125 -7.76 13.14 -12.81
CA GLN A 125 -8.73 12.56 -13.73
C GLN A 125 -8.33 11.14 -14.20
N GLU A 126 -7.24 10.60 -13.66
CA GLU A 126 -6.76 9.26 -13.98
C GLU A 126 -7.63 8.15 -13.36
N GLY A 127 -7.62 6.99 -14.01
CA GLY A 127 -8.28 5.78 -13.54
C GLY A 127 -9.74 5.65 -13.99
N HIS A 128 -10.31 4.47 -13.75
CA HIS A 128 -11.65 4.11 -14.20
C HIS A 128 -12.74 4.30 -13.13
N VAL A 129 -12.35 4.57 -11.87
CA VAL A 129 -13.27 4.74 -10.74
C VAL A 129 -13.87 6.16 -10.71
N GLY A 130 -13.08 7.16 -11.12
CA GLY A 130 -13.49 8.56 -11.21
C GLY A 130 -12.67 9.50 -10.32
N PRO A 131 -12.79 10.81 -10.56
CA PRO A 131 -11.87 11.81 -10.02
C PRO A 131 -11.95 11.99 -8.51
N VAL A 132 -13.13 11.76 -7.90
CA VAL A 132 -13.28 11.86 -6.42
C VAL A 132 -12.38 10.83 -5.72
N TYR A 133 -12.43 9.58 -6.18
CA TYR A 133 -11.63 8.49 -5.63
C TYR A 133 -10.14 8.77 -5.79
N THR A 134 -9.72 9.09 -7.02
CA THR A 134 -8.31 9.33 -7.35
C THR A 134 -7.75 10.53 -6.59
N THR A 135 -8.52 11.62 -6.50
CA THR A 135 -8.12 12.83 -5.77
C THR A 135 -7.98 12.56 -4.28
N ALA A 136 -8.92 11.83 -3.66
CA ALA A 136 -8.83 11.50 -2.23
C ALA A 136 -7.60 10.65 -1.89
N MET A 137 -7.28 9.65 -2.73
CA MET A 137 -6.10 8.81 -2.56
C MET A 137 -4.80 9.63 -2.66
N ASN A 138 -4.68 10.42 -3.73
CA ASN A 138 -3.49 11.26 -3.96
C ASN A 138 -3.32 12.31 -2.86
N ALA A 139 -4.39 13.01 -2.48
CA ALA A 139 -4.36 14.00 -1.41
C ALA A 139 -3.99 13.39 -0.05
N THR A 140 -4.36 12.14 0.21
CA THR A 140 -3.95 11.44 1.44
C THR A 140 -2.46 11.13 1.43
N ILE A 141 -1.95 10.57 0.32
CA ILE A 141 -0.52 10.26 0.15
C ILE A 141 0.33 11.52 0.35
N LEU A 142 -0.06 12.63 -0.28
CA LEU A 142 0.64 13.93 -0.22
C LEU A 142 0.69 14.55 1.19
N GLN A 143 -0.09 14.03 2.15
CA GLN A 143 -0.22 14.61 3.49
C GLN A 143 0.13 13.64 4.62
N LEU A 144 0.67 12.46 4.29
CA LEU A 144 1.06 11.44 5.27
C LEU A 144 2.05 11.98 6.31
N ASP A 145 3.00 12.80 5.86
CA ASP A 145 4.05 13.41 6.69
C ASP A 145 3.53 14.43 7.70
N LYS A 146 2.32 14.96 7.50
CA LYS A 146 1.66 15.85 8.47
C LYS A 146 1.17 15.12 9.72
N GLY A 147 1.11 13.78 9.69
CA GLY A 147 0.81 12.96 10.87
C GLY A 147 -0.57 13.19 11.50
N TYR A 148 -1.55 13.67 10.72
CA TYR A 148 -2.85 14.09 11.25
C TYR A 148 -3.74 12.95 11.75
N LEU A 149 -3.58 11.73 11.22
CA LEU A 149 -4.29 10.56 11.72
C LEU A 149 -3.43 9.86 12.78
N PRO A 150 -4.02 9.27 13.83
CA PRO A 150 -3.26 8.54 14.86
C PRO A 150 -2.35 7.43 14.28
N ILE A 151 -2.79 6.79 13.20
CA ILE A 151 -2.03 5.80 12.43
C ILE A 151 -0.85 6.41 11.65
N PHE A 152 -0.78 7.73 11.50
CA PHE A 152 0.34 8.44 10.89
C PHE A 152 1.17 9.21 11.92
N GLN A 153 0.98 8.96 13.21
CA GLN A 153 1.90 9.47 14.24
C GLN A 153 3.05 8.47 14.38
N ARG A 154 4.29 8.97 14.31
CA ARG A 154 5.55 8.21 14.48
C ARG A 154 6.19 8.57 15.81
#